data_AF-A0A2S2R448-F1
#
_entry.id   AF-A0A2S2R448-F1
#
_cell.length_a   1.000
_cell.length_b   1.000
_cell.length_c   1.000
_cell.angle_alpha   90.00
_cell.angle_beta   90.00
_cell.angle_gamma   90.00
#
_symmetry.space_group_name_H-M   'P 1'
#
loop_
_entity.id
_entity.type
_entity.pdbx_description
1 polymer ?
#
loop_
_entity_poly.entity_id
_entity_poly.type
_entity_poly.pdbx_seq_one_letter_code
_entity_poly.pdbx_strand_id
1 'polypeptide(L)'
;MGRYISSSEAIWRIFSFPIHEREPSVQHLAVHLENGQRVYFTEENILQRAFETPKTTLTEFFTLCQKSDVFGQFAKTLLYTDVPRYFTWNKIGKKWEPRKQGKPHPSIPGIFKAKTLGRLYTVHPKQRECFFLRLLLVNIPGPTSFEYLRTVNDRVFNTYQDACCELQLLEADNHWDLTLADAALTSTPNNIRQLFAIILTTCFPTQSSTKSMSKFRFHTRDV
;
A
#
# COMPACT_ATOMS: atom_id res chain seq x y z
N MET A 1 -15.52 -12.47 31.91
CA MET A 1 -14.54 -13.39 31.30
C MET A 1 -13.15 -12.97 31.77
N GLY A 2 -12.64 -13.59 32.83
CA GLY A 2 -11.27 -13.37 33.30
C GLY A 2 -10.29 -14.10 32.40
N ARG A 3 -9.22 -13.44 31.95
CA ARG A 3 -8.11 -14.09 31.23
C ARG A 3 -7.18 -14.72 32.27
N TYR A 4 -7.04 -16.04 32.26
CA TYR A 4 -6.03 -16.75 33.04
C TYR A 4 -4.62 -16.37 32.53
N ILE A 5 -3.71 -16.05 33.45
CA ILE A 5 -2.30 -15.78 33.20
C ILE A 5 -1.51 -16.83 34.00
N SER A 6 -0.51 -17.47 33.40
CA SER A 6 0.29 -18.48 34.10
C SER A 6 1.14 -17.87 35.21
N SER A 7 1.50 -18.65 36.23
CA SER A 7 2.38 -18.20 37.31
C SER A 7 3.73 -17.68 36.80
N SER A 8 4.27 -18.28 35.74
CA SER A 8 5.51 -17.83 35.10
C SER A 8 5.34 -16.47 34.42
N GLU A 9 4.25 -16.25 33.68
CA GLU A 9 3.98 -14.96 33.06
C GLU A 9 3.74 -13.88 34.13
N ALA A 10 3.01 -14.19 35.19
CA ALA A 10 2.76 -13.28 36.31
C ALA A 10 4.05 -12.82 37.00
N ILE A 11 4.99 -13.74 37.27
CA ILE A 11 6.31 -13.43 37.82
C ILE A 11 7.09 -12.51 36.86
N TRP A 12 7.07 -12.79 35.56
CA TRP A 12 7.71 -11.94 34.55
C TRP A 12 7.12 -10.52 34.54
N ARG A 13 5.80 -10.39 34.69
CA ARG A 13 5.13 -9.09 34.80
C ARG A 13 5.53 -8.35 36.07
N ILE A 14 5.56 -9.04 37.23
CA ILE A 14 5.94 -8.47 38.53
C ILE A 14 7.35 -7.89 38.49
N PHE A 15 8.29 -8.63 37.88
CA PHE A 15 9.68 -8.19 37.75
C PHE A 15 9.93 -7.30 36.53
N SER A 16 8.89 -6.90 35.78
CA SER A 16 9.01 -6.08 34.56
C SER A 16 9.97 -6.64 33.51
N PHE A 17 10.13 -7.97 33.48
CA PHE A 17 10.92 -8.61 32.43
C PHE A 17 10.20 -8.49 31.08
N PRO A 18 10.94 -8.40 29.96
CA PRO A 18 10.34 -8.43 28.63
C PRO A 18 9.55 -9.72 28.43
N ILE A 19 8.22 -9.63 28.40
CA ILE A 19 7.33 -10.81 28.26
C ILE A 19 7.30 -11.30 26.80
N HIS A 20 7.47 -10.38 25.86
CA HIS A 20 7.51 -10.68 24.43
C HIS A 20 8.54 -9.79 23.74
N GLU A 21 9.58 -10.40 23.18
CA GLU A 21 10.34 -9.79 22.09
C GLU A 21 9.72 -10.23 20.76
N ARG A 22 9.37 -9.26 19.91
CA ARG A 22 9.02 -9.53 18.51
C ARG A 22 10.22 -9.16 17.66
N GLU A 23 10.98 -10.17 17.26
CA GLU A 23 12.02 -10.03 16.24
C GLU A 23 11.52 -10.68 14.93
N PRO A 24 11.46 -9.94 13.82
CA PRO A 24 11.69 -8.50 13.70
C PRO A 24 10.55 -7.64 14.26
N SER A 25 10.89 -6.41 14.66
CA SER A 25 9.87 -5.43 15.04
C SER A 25 9.01 -5.04 13.82
N VAL A 26 7.71 -4.79 14.03
CA VAL A 26 6.78 -4.43 12.94
C VAL A 26 6.22 -3.04 13.18
N GLN A 27 6.41 -2.15 12.20
CA GLN A 27 5.83 -0.81 12.18
C GLN A 27 4.65 -0.78 11.21
N HIS A 28 3.47 -0.42 11.70
CA HIS A 28 2.29 -0.25 10.86
C HIS A 28 2.38 1.07 10.10
N LEU A 29 2.11 1.01 8.80
CA LEU A 29 2.18 2.12 7.86
C LEU A 29 0.77 2.43 7.32
N ALA A 30 0.41 3.70 7.36
CA ALA A 30 -0.90 4.17 6.95
C ALA A 30 -1.02 4.14 5.42
N VAL A 31 -2.19 3.77 4.92
CA VAL A 31 -2.52 3.89 3.49
C VAL A 31 -3.92 4.48 3.40
N HIS A 32 -4.04 5.59 2.71
CA HIS A 32 -5.29 6.30 2.49
C HIS A 32 -5.13 7.22 1.27
N LEU A 33 -6.24 7.55 0.61
CA LEU A 33 -6.25 8.55 -0.45
C LEU A 33 -5.99 9.95 0.11
N GLU A 34 -5.75 10.91 -0.78
CA GLU A 34 -5.65 12.32 -0.40
C GLU A 34 -6.92 12.76 0.35
N ASN A 35 -6.73 13.39 1.52
CA ASN A 35 -7.79 13.76 2.46
C ASN A 35 -8.67 12.60 2.99
N GLY A 36 -8.37 11.34 2.65
CA GLY A 36 -9.07 10.14 3.12
C GLY A 36 -8.57 9.61 4.47
N GLN A 37 -7.94 10.45 5.28
CA GLN A 37 -7.37 10.07 6.56
C GLN A 37 -8.47 9.78 7.58
N ARG A 38 -8.27 8.76 8.43
CA ARG A 38 -9.20 8.50 9.54
C ARG A 38 -8.96 9.50 10.67
N VAL A 39 -9.97 10.31 10.95
CA VAL A 39 -9.93 11.34 12.01
C VAL A 39 -11.00 11.03 13.06
N TYR A 40 -10.61 11.04 14.33
CA TYR A 40 -11.52 10.90 15.48
C TYR A 40 -11.77 12.25 16.15
N PHE A 41 -13.03 12.69 16.22
CA PHE A 41 -13.38 13.95 16.86
C PHE A 41 -13.68 13.75 18.34
N THR A 42 -13.14 14.63 19.19
CA THR A 42 -13.47 14.78 20.61
C THR A 42 -13.71 16.26 20.89
N GLU A 43 -14.50 16.61 21.90
CA GLU A 43 -14.87 18.00 22.20
C GLU A 43 -13.65 18.95 22.27
N GLU A 44 -12.56 18.46 22.84
CA GLU A 44 -11.29 19.20 22.98
C GLU A 44 -10.52 19.39 21.65
N ASN A 45 -10.69 18.51 20.67
CA ASN A 45 -9.87 18.48 19.45
C ASN A 45 -10.60 18.85 18.16
N ILE A 46 -11.92 19.06 18.21
CA ILE A 46 -12.76 19.36 17.05
C ILE A 46 -12.24 20.58 16.28
N LEU A 47 -11.98 21.69 16.98
CA LEU A 47 -11.52 22.92 16.35
C LEU A 47 -10.17 22.72 15.65
N GLN A 48 -9.19 22.12 16.34
CA GLN A 48 -7.88 21.86 15.76
C GLN A 48 -7.96 20.94 14.53
N ARG A 49 -8.77 19.88 14.59
CA ARG A 49 -8.91 18.91 13.50
C ARG A 49 -9.74 19.42 12.32
N ALA A 50 -10.56 20.44 12.53
CA ALA A 50 -11.29 21.11 11.46
C ALA A 50 -10.35 21.97 10.59
N PHE A 51 -9.32 22.55 11.18
CA PHE A 51 -8.35 23.40 10.47
C PHE A 51 -7.10 22.65 10.01
N GLU A 52 -6.67 21.61 10.74
CA GLU A 52 -5.44 20.88 10.45
C GLU A 52 -5.68 19.37 10.33
N THR A 53 -5.33 18.81 9.16
CA THR A 53 -5.37 17.36 8.96
C THR A 53 -4.27 16.66 9.77
N PRO A 54 -4.58 15.56 10.47
CA PRO A 54 -3.60 14.89 11.31
C PRO A 54 -2.48 14.23 10.49
N LYS A 55 -1.23 14.47 10.87
CA LYS A 55 -0.08 13.84 10.20
C LYS A 55 -0.12 12.32 10.36
N THR A 56 -0.11 11.63 9.23
CA THR A 56 0.01 10.17 9.16
C THR A 56 1.45 9.77 8.82
N THR A 57 1.76 8.49 9.00
CA THR A 57 3.05 7.94 8.57
C THR A 57 3.28 8.09 7.06
N LEU A 58 2.21 8.19 6.26
CA LEU A 58 2.28 8.34 4.80
C LEU A 58 2.54 9.79 4.41
N THR A 59 1.75 10.74 4.94
CA THR A 59 1.95 12.16 4.62
C THR A 59 3.30 12.66 5.12
N GLU A 60 3.75 12.17 6.27
CA GLU A 60 5.06 12.54 6.80
C GLU A 60 6.20 11.83 6.07
N PHE A 61 5.94 10.72 5.39
CA PHE A 61 6.94 10.14 4.48
C PHE A 61 7.14 11.05 3.26
N PHE A 62 6.07 11.62 2.70
CA PHE A 62 6.18 12.61 1.63
C PHE A 62 6.98 13.84 2.07
N THR A 63 6.69 14.39 3.25
CA THR A 63 7.45 15.53 3.79
C THR A 63 8.92 15.17 4.04
N LEU A 64 9.21 13.94 4.48
CA LEU A 64 10.57 13.44 4.63
C LEU A 64 11.30 13.40 3.27
N CYS A 65 10.67 12.88 2.22
CA CYS A 65 11.23 12.83 0.88
C CYS A 65 11.38 14.22 0.24
N GLN A 66 10.64 15.24 0.67
CA GLN A 66 10.80 16.61 0.17
C GLN A 66 12.02 17.33 0.76
N LYS A 67 12.59 16.86 1.87
CA LYS A 67 13.73 17.54 2.50
C LYS A 67 14.96 17.47 1.60
N SER A 68 15.72 18.56 1.57
CA SER A 68 16.97 18.69 0.81
C SER A 68 18.20 18.17 1.57
N ASP A 69 18.05 17.83 2.84
CA ASP A 69 19.11 17.29 3.69
C ASP A 69 19.52 15.86 3.26
N VAL A 70 20.66 15.39 3.77
CA VAL A 70 21.19 14.06 3.45
C VAL A 70 20.17 12.95 3.77
N PHE A 71 19.39 13.12 4.83
CA PHE A 71 18.35 12.16 5.23
C PHE A 71 17.16 12.17 4.29
N GLY A 72 16.72 13.33 3.79
CA GLY A 72 15.67 13.44 2.78
C GLY A 72 16.09 12.84 1.45
N GLN A 73 17.30 13.12 0.99
CA GLN A 73 17.84 12.50 -0.22
C GLN A 73 17.95 10.98 -0.09
N PHE A 74 18.33 10.47 1.08
CA PHE A 74 18.29 9.04 1.35
C PHE A 74 16.86 8.49 1.41
N ALA A 75 15.92 9.19 2.03
CA ALA A 75 14.53 8.76 2.07
C ALA A 75 13.92 8.65 0.66
N LYS A 76 14.37 9.45 -0.31
CA LYS A 76 13.98 9.33 -1.72
C LYS A 76 14.39 8.02 -2.38
N THR A 77 15.40 7.32 -1.85
CA THR A 77 15.82 6.02 -2.39
C THR A 77 15.06 4.85 -1.78
N LEU A 78 14.25 5.10 -0.74
CA LEU A 78 13.53 4.06 -0.01
C LEU A 78 12.11 3.86 -0.55
N LEU A 79 11.68 2.61 -0.59
CA LEU A 79 10.27 2.25 -0.67
C LEU A 79 9.59 2.55 0.67
N TYR A 80 8.29 2.83 0.64
CA TYR A 80 7.56 3.17 1.85
C TYR A 80 7.63 2.06 2.92
N THR A 81 7.61 0.78 2.50
CA THR A 81 7.77 -0.40 3.36
C THR A 81 9.14 -0.52 4.02
N ASP A 82 10.18 0.10 3.45
CA ASP A 82 11.55 0.06 3.94
C ASP A 82 11.89 1.20 4.89
N VAL A 83 11.10 2.28 4.90
CA VAL A 83 11.30 3.43 5.79
C VAL A 83 11.53 3.02 7.24
N PRO A 84 10.75 2.10 7.85
CA PRO A 84 10.94 1.71 9.25
C PRO A 84 12.28 1.02 9.56
N ARG A 85 12.99 0.51 8.54
CA ARG A 85 14.33 -0.08 8.70
C ARG A 85 15.36 0.97 9.10
N TYR A 86 15.18 2.21 8.65
CA TYR A 86 16.15 3.31 8.78
C TYR A 86 15.63 4.50 9.57
N PHE A 87 14.31 4.66 9.66
CA PHE A 87 13.64 5.72 10.38
C PHE A 87 12.69 5.15 11.45
N THR A 88 12.55 5.88 12.54
CA THR A 88 11.63 5.55 13.63
C THR A 88 10.47 6.54 13.63
N TRP A 89 9.25 6.05 13.84
CA TRP A 89 8.08 6.90 13.95
C TRP A 89 7.95 7.49 15.36
N ASN A 90 8.14 8.80 15.50
CA ASN A 90 7.85 9.52 16.73
C ASN A 90 6.33 9.74 16.83
N LYS A 91 5.66 9.00 17.72
CA LYS A 91 4.19 9.07 17.88
C LYS A 91 3.69 10.40 18.43
N ILE A 92 4.51 11.09 19.25
CA ILE A 92 4.15 12.35 19.89
C ILE A 92 4.31 13.47 18.87
N GLY A 93 5.49 13.57 18.24
CA GLY A 93 5.77 14.59 17.23
C GLY A 93 5.09 14.34 15.88
N LYS A 94 4.62 13.11 15.63
CA LYS A 94 4.11 12.62 14.34
C LYS A 94 5.11 12.84 13.20
N LYS A 95 6.37 12.47 13.46
CA LYS A 95 7.52 12.69 12.57
C LYS A 95 8.34 11.42 12.38
N TRP A 96 8.95 11.28 11.20
CA TRP A 96 10.00 10.29 10.97
C TRP A 96 11.34 10.85 11.43
N GLU A 97 12.02 10.11 12.29
CA GLU A 97 13.33 10.47 12.81
C GLU A 97 14.38 9.43 12.38
N PRO A 98 15.62 9.84 12.03
CA PRO A 98 16.69 8.90 11.74
C PRO A 98 16.89 7.95 12.91
N ARG A 99 16.98 6.66 12.60
CA ARG A 99 17.18 5.64 13.62
C ARG A 99 18.61 5.74 14.17
N LYS A 100 18.73 5.74 15.50
CA LYS A 100 20.00 5.87 16.25
C LYS A 100 20.57 4.54 16.76
N GLN A 101 19.88 3.42 16.52
CA GLN A 101 20.22 2.09 17.02
C GLN A 101 20.17 1.04 15.91
N GLY A 102 21.08 0.07 15.94
CA GLY A 102 21.18 -1.01 14.96
C GLY A 102 22.55 -1.07 14.32
N LYS A 103 22.63 -1.55 13.07
CA LYS A 103 23.86 -1.58 12.29
C LYS A 103 24.07 -0.22 11.60
N PRO A 104 25.21 0.46 11.75
CA PRO A 104 25.48 1.71 11.03
C PRO A 104 25.29 1.55 9.53
N HIS A 105 24.70 2.55 8.87
CA HIS A 105 24.64 2.56 7.41
C HIS A 105 26.04 2.84 6.83
N PRO A 106 26.49 2.09 5.81
CA PRO A 106 27.87 2.19 5.33
C PRO A 106 28.24 3.57 4.76
N SER A 107 27.27 4.28 4.19
CA SER A 107 27.54 5.52 3.43
C SER A 107 26.93 6.79 4.03
N ILE A 108 26.08 6.68 5.06
CA ILE A 108 25.34 7.84 5.60
C ILE A 108 25.60 7.94 7.09
N PRO A 109 26.31 8.99 7.54
CA PRO A 109 26.59 9.17 8.96
C PRO A 109 25.30 9.47 9.73
N GLY A 110 25.19 8.90 10.93
CA GLY A 110 24.06 9.18 11.83
C GLY A 110 22.78 8.41 11.55
N ILE A 111 22.74 7.51 10.55
CA ILE A 111 21.61 6.61 10.31
C ILE A 111 21.99 5.15 10.52
N PHE A 112 21.10 4.42 11.19
CA PHE A 112 21.30 3.01 11.53
C PHE A 112 20.19 2.16 10.91
N LYS A 113 20.55 0.95 10.49
CA LYS A 113 19.66 -0.07 9.94
C LYS A 113 19.28 -1.07 11.03
N ALA A 114 17.98 -1.29 11.22
CA ALA A 114 17.44 -2.34 12.08
C ALA A 114 16.63 -3.37 11.28
N LYS A 115 16.43 -4.55 11.87
CA LYS A 115 15.47 -5.55 11.39
C LYS A 115 14.04 -5.12 11.79
N THR A 116 13.55 -4.06 11.17
CA THR A 116 12.16 -3.59 11.33
C THR A 116 11.43 -3.75 10.01
N LEU A 117 10.21 -4.29 10.06
CA LEU A 117 9.37 -4.47 8.87
C LEU A 117 8.27 -3.40 8.84
N GLY A 118 8.16 -2.68 7.72
CA GLY A 118 7.02 -1.83 7.45
C GLY A 118 5.84 -2.65 6.94
N ARG A 119 4.74 -2.70 7.70
CA ARG A 119 3.53 -3.39 7.32
C ARG A 119 2.45 -2.39 6.94
N LEU A 120 2.11 -2.34 5.66
CA LEU A 120 0.97 -1.56 5.17
C LEU A 120 -0.33 -2.20 5.66
N TYR A 121 -1.30 -1.38 6.04
CA TYR A 121 -2.64 -1.87 6.38
C TYR A 121 -3.26 -2.64 5.21
N THR A 122 -4.02 -3.69 5.55
CA THR A 122 -4.82 -4.41 4.56
C THR A 122 -5.90 -3.47 4.02
N VAL A 123 -5.88 -3.25 2.72
CA VAL A 123 -6.91 -2.50 2.01
C VAL A 123 -7.93 -3.50 1.47
N HIS A 124 -9.22 -3.24 1.72
CA HIS A 124 -10.29 -4.08 1.21
C HIS A 124 -10.41 -3.94 -0.32
N PRO A 125 -10.62 -5.02 -1.10
CA PRO A 125 -10.70 -4.96 -2.57
C PRO A 125 -11.73 -3.96 -3.13
N LYS A 126 -12.85 -3.73 -2.41
CA LYS A 126 -13.84 -2.68 -2.74
C LYS A 126 -13.26 -1.25 -2.76
N GLN A 127 -12.16 -0.98 -2.05
CA GLN A 127 -11.45 0.30 -2.08
C GLN A 127 -10.39 0.28 -3.19
N ARG A 128 -10.87 0.23 -4.44
CA ARG A 128 -10.06 -0.01 -5.64
C ARG A 128 -8.86 0.97 -5.76
N GLU A 129 -9.11 2.27 -5.64
CA GLU A 129 -8.03 3.27 -5.72
C GLU A 129 -7.01 3.16 -4.58
N CYS A 130 -7.46 2.82 -3.37
CA CYS A 130 -6.56 2.65 -2.22
C CYS A 130 -5.69 1.39 -2.38
N PHE A 131 -6.21 0.35 -3.04
CA PHE A 131 -5.45 -0.83 -3.41
C PHE A 131 -4.33 -0.49 -4.40
N PHE A 132 -4.62 0.28 -5.45
CA PHE A 132 -3.59 0.71 -6.41
C PHE A 132 -2.60 1.69 -5.80
N LEU A 133 -3.04 2.61 -4.94
CA LEU A 133 -2.13 3.44 -4.15
C LEU A 133 -1.16 2.59 -3.33
N ARG A 134 -1.66 1.55 -2.66
CA ARG A 134 -0.82 0.61 -1.91
C ARG A 134 0.21 -0.06 -2.82
N LEU A 135 -0.18 -0.47 -4.02
CA LEU A 135 0.70 -1.08 -5.00
C LEU A 135 1.82 -0.11 -5.43
N LEU A 136 1.48 1.14 -5.73
CA LEU A 136 2.45 2.18 -6.07
C LEU A 136 3.43 2.42 -4.92
N LEU A 137 2.97 2.50 -3.66
CA LEU A 137 3.83 2.70 -2.49
C LEU A 137 4.84 1.57 -2.23
N VAL A 138 4.59 0.37 -2.78
CA VAL A 138 5.50 -0.78 -2.68
C VAL A 138 6.49 -0.83 -3.84
N ASN A 139 6.21 -0.13 -4.95
CA ASN A 139 7.04 -0.19 -6.16
C ASN A 139 7.77 1.13 -6.49
N ILE A 140 7.26 2.27 -6.01
CA ILE A 140 7.83 3.60 -6.28
C ILE A 140 8.62 4.07 -5.06
N PRO A 141 9.94 4.29 -5.20
CA PRO A 141 10.75 4.86 -4.13
C PRO A 141 10.54 6.37 -4.02
N GLY A 142 10.63 6.87 -2.78
CA GLY A 142 10.75 8.30 -2.53
C GLY A 142 9.62 9.24 -2.96
N PRO A 143 8.33 8.84 -2.99
CA PRO A 143 7.27 9.74 -3.42
C PRO A 143 7.19 11.01 -2.57
N THR A 144 7.01 12.16 -3.21
CA THR A 144 6.93 13.47 -2.55
C THR A 144 5.50 13.98 -2.39
N SER A 145 4.51 13.37 -3.04
CA SER A 145 3.10 13.74 -2.93
C SER A 145 2.18 12.63 -3.46
N PHE A 146 0.87 12.79 -3.26
CA PHE A 146 -0.14 11.94 -3.91
C PHE A 146 -0.15 12.10 -5.43
N GLU A 147 0.13 13.31 -5.92
CA GLU A 147 0.26 13.58 -7.36
C GLU A 147 1.49 12.89 -7.95
N TYR A 148 2.63 12.94 -7.26
CA TYR A 148 3.86 12.25 -7.69
C TYR A 148 3.62 10.76 -7.95
N LEU A 149 2.84 10.10 -7.09
CA LEU A 149 2.49 8.67 -7.27
C LEU A 149 1.63 8.41 -8.50
N ARG A 150 0.90 9.43 -8.99
CA ARG A 150 0.12 9.37 -10.23
C ARG A 150 0.89 9.91 -11.43
N THR A 151 2.11 10.38 -11.27
CA THR A 151 2.93 10.89 -12.37
C THR A 151 3.80 9.79 -12.92
N VAL A 152 3.63 9.47 -14.20
CA VAL A 152 4.46 8.49 -14.92
C VAL A 152 4.85 9.11 -16.25
N ASN A 153 6.14 9.08 -16.60
CA ASN A 153 6.68 9.69 -17.83
C ASN A 153 6.24 11.17 -18.00
N ASP A 154 6.35 11.96 -16.92
CA ASP A 154 5.96 13.39 -16.86
C ASP A 154 4.47 13.67 -17.13
N ARG A 155 3.63 12.63 -17.14
CA ARG A 155 2.18 12.74 -17.28
C ARG A 155 1.49 12.41 -15.96
N VAL A 156 0.66 13.32 -15.47
CA VAL A 156 -0.20 13.09 -14.31
C VAL A 156 -1.45 12.33 -14.75
N PHE A 157 -1.71 11.19 -14.11
CA PHE A 157 -2.90 10.38 -14.34
C PHE A 157 -4.03 10.75 -13.35
N ASN A 158 -5.28 10.55 -13.78
CA ASN A 158 -6.45 10.86 -12.94
C ASN A 158 -6.59 9.85 -11.80
N THR A 159 -6.36 8.57 -12.09
CA THR A 159 -6.50 7.47 -11.12
C THR A 159 -5.17 6.81 -10.82
N TYR A 160 -5.04 6.20 -9.65
CA TYR A 160 -3.88 5.38 -9.30
C TYR A 160 -3.84 4.10 -10.14
N GLN A 161 -5.00 3.59 -10.55
CA GLN A 161 -5.08 2.46 -11.47
C GLN A 161 -4.36 2.75 -12.79
N ASP A 162 -4.64 3.90 -13.41
CA ASP A 162 -4.04 4.25 -14.71
C ASP A 162 -2.52 4.42 -14.59
N ALA A 163 -2.04 5.00 -13.48
CA ALA A 163 -0.61 5.08 -13.20
C ALA A 163 0.03 3.68 -13.05
N CYS A 164 -0.64 2.74 -12.36
CA CYS A 164 -0.20 1.34 -12.29
C CYS A 164 -0.19 0.66 -13.67
N CYS A 165 -1.20 0.92 -14.51
CA CYS A 165 -1.26 0.40 -15.89
C CYS A 165 -0.06 0.90 -16.71
N GLU A 166 0.22 2.20 -16.67
CA GLU A 166 1.33 2.82 -17.41
C GLU A 166 2.69 2.28 -16.94
N LEU A 167 2.84 2.04 -15.63
CA LEU A 167 4.03 1.41 -15.04
C LEU A 167 4.11 -0.10 -15.28
N GLN A 168 3.13 -0.70 -15.97
CA GLN A 168 3.04 -2.14 -16.22
C GLN A 168 3.06 -2.98 -14.93
N LEU A 169 2.54 -2.43 -13.82
CA LEU A 169 2.42 -3.14 -12.54
C LEU A 169 1.20 -4.06 -12.50
N LEU A 170 0.32 -3.96 -13.49
CA LEU A 170 -0.88 -4.78 -13.64
C LEU A 170 -0.65 -5.77 -14.77
N GLU A 171 -1.14 -7.00 -14.61
CA GLU A 171 -1.12 -7.99 -15.68
C GLU A 171 -1.90 -7.47 -16.89
N ALA A 172 -1.35 -7.68 -18.09
CA ALA A 172 -2.02 -7.30 -19.31
C ALA A 172 -3.31 -8.11 -19.46
N ASP A 173 -4.45 -7.41 -19.60
CA ASP A 173 -5.76 -8.01 -19.87
C ASP A 173 -5.81 -8.88 -21.15
N ASN A 174 -4.71 -8.94 -21.93
CA ASN A 174 -4.63 -9.78 -23.11
C ASN A 174 -4.79 -11.26 -22.79
N HIS A 175 -4.48 -11.69 -21.57
CA HIS A 175 -4.56 -13.09 -21.20
C HIS A 175 -6.02 -13.56 -21.20
N TRP A 176 -6.95 -12.71 -20.77
CA TRP A 176 -8.39 -13.01 -20.78
C TRP A 176 -8.94 -13.04 -22.21
N ASP A 177 -8.50 -12.09 -23.04
CA ASP A 177 -8.87 -12.03 -24.46
C ASP A 177 -8.35 -13.27 -25.22
N LEU A 178 -7.11 -13.70 -24.97
CA LEU A 178 -6.52 -14.91 -25.54
C LEU A 178 -7.20 -16.18 -25.02
N THR A 179 -7.45 -16.25 -23.71
CA THR A 179 -8.14 -17.41 -23.10
C THR A 179 -9.57 -17.55 -23.63
N LEU A 180 -10.30 -16.44 -23.82
CA LEU A 180 -11.63 -16.46 -24.41
C LEU A 180 -11.61 -16.80 -25.91
N ALA A 181 -10.59 -16.35 -26.65
CA ALA A 181 -10.39 -16.74 -28.05
C ALA A 181 -10.12 -18.24 -28.18
N ASP A 182 -9.25 -18.81 -27.36
CA ASP A 182 -8.96 -20.26 -27.35
C ASP A 182 -10.18 -21.08 -26.91
N ALA A 183 -10.92 -20.61 -25.91
CA ALA A 183 -12.17 -21.25 -25.48
C ALA A 183 -13.24 -21.22 -26.58
N ALA A 184 -13.32 -20.15 -27.37
CA ALA A 184 -14.23 -20.07 -28.51
C ALA A 184 -13.95 -21.13 -29.59
N LEU A 185 -12.69 -21.55 -29.74
CA LEU A 185 -12.29 -22.58 -30.70
C LEU A 185 -12.50 -24.01 -30.18
N THR A 186 -12.54 -24.21 -28.86
CA THR A 186 -12.41 -25.56 -28.24
C THR A 186 -13.57 -25.94 -27.32
N SER A 187 -14.40 -24.99 -26.91
CA SER A 187 -15.41 -25.18 -25.86
C SER A 187 -16.82 -24.86 -26.31
N THR A 188 -17.81 -25.41 -25.59
CA THR A 188 -19.22 -25.16 -25.87
C THR A 188 -19.66 -23.77 -25.44
N PRO A 189 -20.73 -23.19 -26.04
CA PRO A 189 -21.23 -21.87 -25.68
C PRO A 189 -21.57 -21.70 -24.19
N ASN A 190 -22.00 -22.78 -23.52
CA ASN A 190 -22.29 -22.74 -22.09
C ASN A 190 -21.01 -22.59 -21.24
N ASN A 191 -19.95 -23.31 -21.60
CA ASN A 191 -18.66 -23.26 -20.90
C ASN A 191 -18.00 -21.89 -21.09
N ILE A 192 -18.11 -21.29 -22.28
CA ILE A 192 -17.56 -19.95 -22.54
C ILE A 192 -18.29 -18.88 -21.70
N ARG A 193 -19.62 -18.98 -21.53
CA ARG A 193 -20.39 -18.07 -20.65
C ARG A 193 -19.99 -18.22 -19.17
N GLN A 194 -19.77 -19.45 -18.71
CA GLN A 194 -19.30 -19.71 -17.35
C GLN A 194 -17.89 -19.16 -17.12
N LEU A 195 -16.98 -19.40 -18.06
CA LEU A 195 -15.61 -18.87 -18.02
C LEU A 195 -15.62 -17.33 -17.97
N PHE A 196 -16.45 -16.68 -18.78
CA PHE A 196 -16.62 -15.22 -18.76
C PHE A 196 -17.14 -14.71 -17.41
N ALA A 197 -18.12 -15.40 -16.80
CA ALA A 197 -18.63 -15.05 -15.48
C ALA A 197 -17.56 -15.19 -14.39
N ILE A 198 -16.71 -16.23 -14.46
CA ILE A 198 -15.57 -16.41 -13.56
C ILE A 198 -14.59 -15.25 -13.71
N ILE A 199 -14.16 -14.94 -14.94
CA ILE A 199 -13.23 -13.82 -15.21
C ILE A 199 -13.76 -12.50 -14.65
N LEU A 200 -15.04 -12.18 -14.86
CA LEU A 200 -15.64 -10.95 -14.34
C LEU A 200 -15.74 -10.91 -12.80
N THR A 201 -15.94 -12.04 -12.16
CA THR A 201 -16.19 -12.10 -10.71
C THR A 201 -14.92 -12.31 -9.89
N THR A 202 -13.89 -12.93 -10.45
CA THR A 202 -12.68 -13.31 -9.71
C THR A 202 -11.41 -12.59 -10.17
N CYS A 203 -11.33 -12.13 -11.42
CA CYS A 203 -10.08 -11.66 -12.01
C CYS A 203 -9.96 -10.14 -12.12
N PHE A 204 -11.01 -9.37 -11.80
CA PHE A 204 -11.02 -7.90 -11.79
C PHE A 204 -10.32 -7.25 -13.01
N PRO A 205 -10.66 -7.63 -14.26
CA PRO A 205 -9.96 -7.14 -15.46
C PRO A 205 -9.98 -5.61 -15.52
N THR A 206 -8.85 -5.03 -15.90
CA THR A 206 -8.64 -3.57 -15.91
C THR A 206 -9.61 -2.88 -16.88
N GLN A 207 -9.97 -3.52 -17.99
CA GLN A 207 -11.01 -3.09 -18.94
C GLN A 207 -12.31 -3.89 -18.77
N SER A 208 -13.12 -3.55 -17.78
CA SER A 208 -14.48 -4.09 -17.68
C SER A 208 -15.50 -3.26 -18.47
N SER A 209 -16.16 -3.94 -19.42
CA SER A 209 -17.55 -3.76 -19.90
C SER A 209 -17.79 -3.41 -21.38
N THR A 210 -17.01 -2.57 -22.07
CA THR A 210 -17.45 -2.12 -23.42
C THR A 210 -16.88 -2.93 -24.59
N LYS A 211 -15.57 -3.28 -24.58
CA LYS A 211 -14.94 -4.04 -25.68
C LYS A 211 -15.16 -5.55 -25.61
N SER A 212 -15.23 -6.11 -24.39
CA SER A 212 -15.40 -7.54 -24.17
C SER A 212 -16.82 -8.01 -24.54
N MET A 213 -17.87 -7.25 -24.21
CA MET A 213 -19.24 -7.57 -24.66
C MET A 213 -19.41 -7.48 -26.18
N SER A 214 -18.80 -6.49 -26.84
CA SER A 214 -18.85 -6.41 -28.30
C SER A 214 -18.14 -7.60 -28.96
N LYS A 215 -16.98 -8.03 -28.46
CA LYS A 215 -16.26 -9.21 -28.98
C LYS A 215 -16.98 -10.52 -28.69
N PHE A 216 -17.58 -10.69 -27.51
CA PHE A 216 -18.35 -11.87 -27.14
C PHE A 216 -19.58 -12.05 -28.05
N ARG A 217 -20.22 -10.94 -28.44
CA ARG A 217 -21.37 -10.95 -29.35
C ARG A 217 -20.99 -11.31 -30.80
N PHE A 218 -19.75 -11.07 -31.20
CA PHE A 218 -19.20 -11.55 -32.48
C PHE A 218 -18.92 -13.06 -32.43
N HIS A 219 -18.27 -13.57 -31.38
CA HIS A 219 -17.88 -14.98 -31.28
C HIS A 219 -19.04 -15.96 -31.02
N THR A 220 -20.23 -15.46 -30.67
CA THR A 220 -21.43 -16.28 -30.42
C THR A 220 -22.46 -16.21 -31.55
N ARG A 221 -22.19 -15.45 -32.61
CA ARG A 221 -23.07 -15.35 -33.79
C ARG A 221 -22.66 -16.25 -34.96
N ASP A 222 -21.44 -16.77 -34.94
CA ASP A 222 -20.88 -17.61 -36.01
C ASP A 222 -20.81 -19.11 -35.63
N VAL A 223 -21.65 -19.56 -34.69
CA VAL A 223 -21.86 -20.99 -34.35
C VAL A 223 -23.33 -21.36 -34.50
#